data_AF-A0A960J9Z2-F1
#
_entry.id   AF-A0A960J9Z2-F1
#
_cell.length_a   1.000
_cell.length_b   1.000
_cell.length_c   1.000
_cell.angle_alpha   90.00
_cell.angle_beta   90.00
_cell.angle_gamma   90.00
#
_symmetry.space_group_name_H-M   'P 1'
#
loop_
_entity.id
_entity.type
_entity.pdbx_description
1 polymer ?
#
loop_
_entity_poly.entity_id
_entity_poly.type
_entity_poly.pdbx_seq_one_letter_code
_entity_poly.pdbx_strand_id
1 'polypeptide(L)'
;MLDLHFTLRAAASKLRRLPLPALLMLATLPCFGQIDLSQSVILAPADLTKAADTLSDEIRQHTFLSWPVSSAAIATDIASVRLRVDTAVPGPEGYRIRTAGRRIEIAGTDKRGVLFGVGRLLRSLDWAPGRASLAEPLNVEAKPATPLRGHQLGYRPKTNSYDGFTVEMWEQYIRDIALWGNNAIELIP
;
A
#
# COMPACT_ATOMS: atom_id res chain seq x y z
N MET A 1 31.85 -61.54 -20.71
CA MET A 1 30.64 -61.36 -21.54
C MET A 1 30.24 -59.88 -21.36
N LEU A 2 31.04 -58.99 -21.96
CA LEU A 2 30.67 -58.06 -23.06
C LEU A 2 29.72 -56.96 -22.55
N ASP A 3 30.00 -55.64 -22.51
CA ASP A 3 31.03 -54.75 -23.05
C ASP A 3 31.00 -53.40 -22.28
N LEU A 4 32.14 -52.88 -21.81
CA LEU A 4 32.87 -51.69 -22.30
C LEU A 4 32.13 -50.34 -22.24
N HIS A 5 32.57 -49.40 -21.40
CA HIS A 5 33.60 -48.40 -21.76
C HIS A 5 33.24 -47.53 -22.98
N PHE A 6 32.34 -46.54 -22.82
CA PHE A 6 32.25 -45.36 -23.71
C PHE A 6 31.28 -44.37 -23.01
N THR A 7 31.70 -43.43 -22.17
CA THR A 7 32.09 -42.07 -22.59
C THR A 7 32.44 -41.19 -21.38
N LEU A 8 33.11 -41.74 -20.35
CA LEU A 8 33.78 -40.94 -19.30
C LEU A 8 35.13 -40.40 -19.81
N ARG A 9 35.15 -39.61 -20.90
CA ARG A 9 36.36 -38.91 -21.39
C ARG A 9 36.13 -37.95 -22.58
N ALA A 10 35.20 -37.01 -22.45
CA ALA A 10 35.16 -35.79 -23.27
C ALA A 10 34.07 -34.86 -22.71
N ALA A 11 34.36 -33.97 -21.78
CA ALA A 11 34.64 -32.58 -22.16
C ALA A 11 35.25 -31.77 -20.99
N ALA A 12 36.10 -32.38 -20.16
CA ALA A 12 36.79 -31.68 -19.07
C ALA A 12 38.10 -30.96 -19.51
N SER A 13 38.22 -30.56 -20.79
CA SER A 13 39.48 -29.99 -21.31
C SER A 13 39.34 -28.76 -22.21
N LYS A 14 38.22 -28.04 -22.16
CA LYS A 14 38.08 -26.70 -22.80
C LYS A 14 37.82 -25.57 -21.80
N LEU A 15 38.40 -25.65 -20.60
CA LEU A 15 38.42 -24.57 -19.61
C LEU A 15 39.80 -23.88 -19.53
N ARG A 16 40.42 -23.62 -20.68
CA ARG A 16 41.61 -22.78 -20.75
C ARG A 16 41.47 -21.80 -21.90
N ARG A 17 41.50 -20.51 -21.54
CA ARG A 17 41.59 -19.30 -22.39
C ARG A 17 40.25 -18.65 -22.74
N LEU A 18 39.66 -17.96 -21.77
CA LEU A 18 38.82 -16.78 -21.99
C LEU A 18 39.50 -15.59 -21.30
N PRO A 19 39.75 -14.46 -21.98
CA PRO A 19 40.34 -13.29 -21.35
C PRO A 19 39.32 -12.62 -20.41
N LEU A 20 39.70 -12.47 -19.14
CA LEU A 20 39.15 -11.45 -18.23
C LEU A 20 39.46 -10.09 -18.87
N PRO A 21 38.49 -9.39 -19.50
CA PRO A 21 37.66 -8.49 -18.71
C PRO A 21 36.29 -8.26 -19.36
N ALA A 22 35.24 -8.88 -18.87
CA ALA A 22 33.89 -8.42 -19.19
C ALA A 22 32.92 -8.87 -18.11
N LEU A 23 32.13 -7.91 -17.65
CA LEU A 23 30.89 -8.11 -16.91
C LEU A 23 31.01 -8.27 -15.38
N LEU A 24 31.72 -7.32 -14.75
CA LEU A 24 31.23 -6.76 -13.49
C LEU A 24 30.55 -5.42 -13.80
N MET A 25 29.40 -5.47 -14.49
CA MET A 25 28.46 -4.35 -14.52
C MET A 25 27.84 -4.28 -13.12
N LEU A 26 28.50 -3.55 -12.23
CA LEU A 26 27.90 -3.11 -10.99
C LEU A 26 26.78 -2.15 -11.38
N ALA A 27 25.57 -2.68 -11.56
CA ALA A 27 24.40 -1.87 -11.80
C ALA A 27 24.30 -0.90 -10.62
N THR A 28 24.52 0.38 -10.88
CA THR A 28 24.16 1.45 -9.94
C THR A 28 22.63 1.43 -9.87
N LEU A 29 22.08 0.58 -9.00
CA LEU A 29 20.69 0.71 -8.61
C LEU A 29 20.56 2.14 -8.07
N PRO A 30 19.69 2.99 -8.64
CA PRO A 30 19.40 4.26 -8.02
C PRO A 30 18.92 3.94 -6.61
N CYS A 31 19.72 4.29 -5.61
CA CYS A 31 19.28 4.30 -4.23
C CYS A 31 18.28 5.45 -4.16
N PHE A 32 17.00 5.15 -4.44
CA PHE A 32 15.94 6.09 -4.12
C PHE A 32 16.03 6.29 -2.61
N GLY A 33 16.38 7.52 -2.21
CA GLY A 33 16.37 7.89 -0.81
C GLY A 33 14.96 7.67 -0.28
N GLN A 34 14.87 7.01 0.86
CA GLN A 34 13.63 6.82 1.61
C GLN A 34 12.89 8.16 1.75
N ILE A 35 11.63 8.19 1.33
CA ILE A 35 10.78 9.37 1.40
C ILE A 35 10.21 9.42 2.82
N ASP A 36 10.83 10.22 3.67
CA ASP A 36 10.36 10.40 5.05
C ASP A 36 9.07 11.23 5.10
N LEU A 37 8.04 10.64 5.69
CA LEU A 37 6.71 11.20 5.87
C LEU A 37 6.38 11.38 7.36
N SER A 38 7.34 11.19 8.26
CA SER A 38 7.08 11.14 9.70
C SER A 38 6.50 12.46 10.26
N GLN A 39 6.66 13.56 9.55
CA GLN A 39 6.11 14.88 9.87
C GLN A 39 5.17 15.38 8.76
N SER A 40 4.19 14.55 8.37
CA SER A 40 3.24 14.90 7.30
C SER A 40 1.97 15.55 7.81
N VAL A 41 1.38 16.40 6.97
CA VAL A 41 0.04 16.96 7.14
C VAL A 41 -0.91 16.33 6.12
N ILE A 42 -2.10 15.95 6.55
CA ILE A 42 -3.15 15.44 5.67
C ILE A 42 -3.94 16.64 5.14
N LEU A 43 -3.90 16.86 3.83
CA LEU A 43 -4.64 17.93 3.17
C LEU A 43 -5.94 17.37 2.62
N ALA A 44 -7.07 17.67 3.25
CA ALA A 44 -8.37 17.13 2.84
C ALA A 44 -9.47 18.22 2.86
N PRO A 45 -10.33 18.28 1.84
CA PRO A 45 -11.56 19.07 1.90
C PRO A 45 -12.54 18.49 2.92
N ALA A 46 -13.50 19.32 3.37
CA ALA A 46 -14.45 18.99 4.43
C ALA A 46 -15.33 17.76 4.13
N ASP A 47 -15.48 17.38 2.86
CA ASP A 47 -16.32 16.28 2.44
C ASP A 47 -15.59 14.92 2.43
N LEU A 48 -14.28 14.91 2.72
CA LEU A 48 -13.38 13.74 2.79
C LEU A 48 -12.84 13.45 4.20
N THR A 49 -13.43 14.04 5.25
CA THR A 49 -13.00 13.88 6.65
C THR A 49 -12.86 12.42 7.04
N LYS A 50 -13.84 11.55 6.72
CA LYS A 50 -13.75 10.11 7.06
C LYS A 50 -12.47 9.42 6.56
N ALA A 51 -12.02 9.73 5.34
CA ALA A 51 -10.80 9.14 4.80
C ALA A 51 -9.54 9.76 5.44
N ALA A 52 -9.57 11.06 5.72
CA ALA A 52 -8.50 11.78 6.40
C ALA A 52 -8.32 11.32 7.85
N ASP A 53 -9.42 11.20 8.59
CA ASP A 53 -9.46 10.74 9.97
C ASP A 53 -8.98 9.30 10.05
N THR A 54 -9.47 8.42 9.15
CA THR A 54 -8.98 7.04 9.06
C THR A 54 -7.46 6.98 8.83
N LEU A 55 -6.92 7.78 7.91
CA LEU A 55 -5.47 7.84 7.70
C LEU A 55 -4.74 8.33 8.97
N SER A 56 -5.25 9.37 9.63
CA SER A 56 -4.64 9.92 10.85
C SER A 56 -4.65 8.92 12.00
N ASP A 57 -5.77 8.22 12.19
CA ASP A 57 -5.97 7.21 13.24
C ASP A 57 -5.01 6.02 13.05
N GLU A 58 -4.95 5.46 11.84
CA GLU A 58 -4.07 4.33 11.51
C GLU A 58 -2.59 4.70 11.69
N ILE A 59 -2.19 5.88 11.23
CA ILE A 59 -0.83 6.38 11.45
C ILE A 59 -0.55 6.50 12.95
N ARG A 60 -1.45 7.11 13.71
CA ARG A 60 -1.27 7.31 15.15
C ARG A 60 -1.18 5.98 15.89
N GLN A 61 -2.06 5.03 15.59
CA GLN A 61 -2.14 3.73 16.24
C GLN A 61 -0.88 2.90 15.99
N HIS A 62 -0.32 2.93 14.79
CA HIS A 62 0.84 2.10 14.43
C HIS A 62 2.19 2.77 14.66
N THR A 63 2.25 4.10 14.71
CA THR A 63 3.51 4.84 14.75
C THR A 63 3.63 5.84 15.90
N PHE A 64 2.55 6.14 16.63
CA PHE A 64 2.47 7.24 17.59
C PHE A 64 2.72 8.65 17.01
N LEU A 65 2.84 8.78 15.69
CA LEU A 65 2.96 10.06 15.02
C LEU A 65 1.60 10.75 14.97
N SER A 66 1.62 12.09 14.97
CA SER A 66 0.44 12.91 14.75
C SER A 66 0.50 13.51 13.36
N TRP A 67 -0.39 13.07 12.47
CA TRP A 67 -0.58 13.69 11.16
C TRP A 67 -1.86 14.54 11.20
N PRO A 68 -1.75 15.86 11.39
CA PRO A 68 -2.93 16.72 11.50
C PRO A 68 -3.66 16.82 10.16
N VAL A 69 -4.99 16.92 10.23
CA VAL A 69 -5.85 17.16 9.07
C VAL A 69 -6.05 18.67 8.90
N SER A 70 -5.83 19.17 7.68
CA SER A 70 -5.97 20.57 7.33
C SER A 70 -6.64 20.72 5.97
N SER A 71 -7.44 21.77 5.80
CA SER A 71 -7.98 22.19 4.50
C SER A 71 -7.20 23.34 3.87
N ALA A 72 -6.24 23.93 4.60
CA ALA A 72 -5.46 25.06 4.14
C ALA A 72 -4.24 24.63 3.31
N ALA A 73 -3.77 25.53 2.45
CA ALA A 73 -2.47 25.37 1.82
C ALA A 73 -1.36 25.38 2.89
N ILE A 74 -0.33 24.58 2.67
CA ILE A 74 0.84 24.48 3.55
C ILE A 74 2.11 24.90 2.79
N ALA A 75 3.16 25.22 3.53
CA ALA A 75 4.47 25.49 2.97
C ALA A 75 5.00 24.29 2.17
N THR A 76 5.80 24.57 1.15
CA THR A 76 6.23 23.60 0.14
C THR A 76 7.21 22.55 0.68
N ASP A 77 7.94 22.88 1.72
CA ASP A 77 8.92 22.04 2.41
C ASP A 77 8.28 21.02 3.37
N ILE A 78 7.01 21.21 3.72
CA ILE A 78 6.26 20.31 4.60
C ILE A 78 5.78 19.07 3.81
N ALA A 79 6.02 17.89 4.38
CA ALA A 79 5.51 16.64 3.82
C ALA A 79 3.98 16.63 3.88
N SER A 80 3.33 16.08 2.86
CA SER A 80 1.86 16.05 2.84
C SER A 80 1.27 14.87 2.11
N VAL A 81 0.08 14.50 2.55
CA VAL A 81 -0.81 13.59 1.84
C VAL A 81 -2.09 14.36 1.50
N ARG A 82 -2.27 14.67 0.22
CA ARG A 82 -3.46 15.36 -0.27
C ARG A 82 -4.51 14.37 -0.72
N LEU A 83 -5.73 14.51 -0.20
CA LEU A 83 -6.90 13.74 -0.59
C LEU A 83 -7.80 14.60 -1.47
N ARG A 84 -8.24 14.06 -2.61
CA ARG A 84 -9.22 14.74 -3.46
C ARG A 84 -10.10 13.76 -4.23
N VAL A 85 -11.30 14.20 -4.59
CA VAL A 85 -12.11 13.54 -5.61
C VAL A 85 -11.69 14.07 -6.99
N ASP A 86 -11.54 13.17 -7.95
CA ASP A 86 -11.17 13.46 -9.33
C ASP A 86 -11.90 12.51 -10.28
N THR A 87 -12.89 13.02 -11.01
CA THR A 87 -13.66 12.24 -11.97
C THR A 87 -12.85 11.79 -13.19
N ALA A 88 -11.61 12.30 -13.37
CA ALA A 88 -10.67 11.81 -14.38
C ALA A 88 -9.95 10.52 -13.95
N VAL A 89 -10.13 10.04 -12.71
CA VAL A 89 -9.69 8.71 -12.30
C VAL A 89 -10.66 7.66 -12.87
N PRO A 90 -10.19 6.65 -13.63
CA PRO A 90 -11.10 5.74 -14.32
C PRO A 90 -11.85 4.75 -13.42
N GLY A 91 -13.16 4.63 -13.66
CA GLY A 91 -14.02 3.60 -13.08
C GLY A 91 -14.53 3.91 -11.67
N PRO A 92 -15.73 3.41 -11.29
CA PRO A 92 -16.27 3.63 -9.95
C PRO A 92 -15.33 3.06 -8.88
N GLU A 93 -15.21 3.78 -7.77
CA GLU A 93 -14.33 3.41 -6.66
C GLU A 93 -12.84 3.27 -7.06
N GLY A 94 -12.45 3.81 -8.22
CA GLY A 94 -11.07 3.88 -8.68
C GLY A 94 -10.25 4.91 -7.90
N TYR A 95 -8.94 4.72 -7.86
CA TYR A 95 -8.00 5.65 -7.25
C TYR A 95 -6.70 5.78 -8.03
N ARG A 96 -6.02 6.90 -7.83
CA ARG A 96 -4.69 7.21 -8.33
C ARG A 96 -3.85 7.80 -7.21
N ILE A 97 -2.65 7.29 -7.04
CA ILE A 97 -1.63 7.82 -6.14
C ILE A 97 -0.48 8.35 -6.98
N ARG A 98 -0.03 9.57 -6.68
CA ARG A 98 1.16 10.18 -7.28
C ARG A 98 2.07 10.71 -6.19
N THR A 99 3.37 10.53 -6.37
CA THR A 99 4.38 11.01 -5.43
C THR A 99 5.30 12.02 -6.11
N ALA A 100 5.50 13.17 -5.48
CA ALA A 100 6.41 14.24 -5.91
C ALA A 100 7.24 14.71 -4.70
N GLY A 101 8.45 14.15 -4.56
CA GLY A 101 9.26 14.33 -3.35
C GLY A 101 8.51 13.81 -2.12
N ARG A 102 8.32 14.66 -1.11
CA ARG A 102 7.58 14.34 0.14
C ARG A 102 6.08 14.67 0.07
N ARG A 103 5.54 14.87 -1.14
CA ARG A 103 4.12 15.13 -1.36
C ARG A 103 3.48 13.96 -2.06
N ILE A 104 2.46 13.41 -1.44
CA ILE A 104 1.63 12.34 -1.98
C ILE A 104 0.27 12.92 -2.30
N GLU A 105 -0.22 12.66 -3.49
CA GLU A 105 -1.60 12.94 -3.86
C GLU A 105 -2.35 11.61 -4.01
N ILE A 106 -3.49 11.51 -3.33
CA ILE A 106 -4.47 10.43 -3.47
C ILE A 106 -5.72 11.05 -4.08
N ALA A 107 -5.98 10.70 -5.34
CA ALA A 107 -7.17 11.09 -6.06
C ALA A 107 -8.08 9.87 -6.22
N GLY A 108 -9.35 9.98 -5.82
CA GLY A 108 -10.35 8.93 -6.04
C GLY A 108 -11.43 9.39 -7.02
N THR A 109 -11.98 8.49 -7.81
CA THR A 109 -13.14 8.81 -8.68
C THR A 109 -14.33 9.30 -7.86
N ASP A 110 -14.47 8.75 -6.66
CA ASP A 110 -15.46 9.09 -5.65
C ASP A 110 -14.84 8.98 -4.26
N LYS A 111 -15.64 9.23 -3.21
CA LYS A 111 -15.17 9.18 -1.81
C LYS A 111 -14.68 7.80 -1.38
N ARG A 112 -15.26 6.71 -1.92
CA ARG A 112 -14.78 5.34 -1.63
C ARG A 112 -13.45 5.08 -2.33
N GLY A 113 -13.30 5.55 -3.56
CA GLY A 113 -12.00 5.55 -4.26
C GLY A 113 -10.90 6.21 -3.43
N VAL A 114 -11.16 7.38 -2.84
CA VAL A 114 -10.19 8.05 -1.95
C VAL A 114 -9.81 7.16 -0.76
N LEU A 115 -10.80 6.56 -0.08
CA LEU A 115 -10.56 5.65 1.05
C LEU A 115 -9.73 4.42 0.64
N PHE A 116 -9.97 3.87 -0.54
CA PHE A 116 -9.22 2.72 -1.05
C PHE A 116 -7.78 3.10 -1.41
N GLY A 117 -7.58 4.32 -1.94
CA GLY A 117 -6.26 4.91 -2.12
C GLY A 117 -5.51 5.12 -0.80
N VAL A 118 -6.20 5.58 0.25
CA VAL A 118 -5.65 5.67 1.62
C VAL A 118 -5.17 4.29 2.10
N GLY A 119 -5.99 3.26 1.96
CA GLY A 119 -5.59 1.89 2.31
C GLY A 119 -4.39 1.39 1.51
N ARG A 120 -4.29 1.73 0.22
CA ARG A 120 -3.10 1.40 -0.58
C ARG A 120 -1.85 2.12 -0.10
N LEU A 121 -1.96 3.40 0.28
CA LEU A 121 -0.83 4.14 0.86
C LEU A 121 -0.35 3.47 2.16
N LEU A 122 -1.27 3.20 3.10
CA LEU A 122 -0.95 2.58 4.39
C LEU A 122 -0.19 1.26 4.22
N ARG A 123 -0.65 0.38 3.33
CA ARG A 123 0.04 -0.89 3.01
C ARG A 123 1.40 -0.73 2.31
N SER A 124 1.69 0.44 1.77
CA SER A 124 2.95 0.74 1.08
C SER A 124 3.97 1.44 1.97
N LEU A 125 3.57 1.91 3.17
CA LEU A 125 4.47 2.56 4.11
C LEU A 125 5.40 1.54 4.78
N ASP A 126 6.68 1.88 4.88
CA ASP A 126 7.55 1.36 5.94
C ASP A 126 7.33 2.25 7.16
N TRP A 127 6.68 1.67 8.16
CA TRP A 127 6.31 2.36 9.38
C TRP A 127 6.62 1.52 10.63
N ALA A 128 6.93 2.25 11.69
CA ALA A 128 7.26 1.73 13.01
C ALA A 128 6.97 2.85 14.04
N PRO A 129 7.05 2.58 15.36
CA PRO A 129 7.01 3.65 16.35
C PRO A 129 7.98 4.79 15.99
N GLY A 130 7.45 6.00 15.83
CA GLY A 130 8.18 7.22 15.48
C GLY A 130 8.59 7.36 14.01
N ARG A 131 8.18 6.45 13.11
CA ARG A 131 8.61 6.45 11.70
C ARG A 131 7.47 6.11 10.75
N ALA A 132 7.36 6.88 9.67
CA ALA A 132 6.54 6.54 8.51
C ALA A 132 7.22 7.03 7.23
N SER A 133 7.35 6.17 6.23
CA SER A 133 8.11 6.48 5.02
C SER A 133 7.75 5.60 3.83
N LEU A 134 8.11 6.02 2.62
CA LEU A 134 8.10 5.16 1.44
C LEU A 134 9.54 4.83 1.03
N ALA A 135 9.80 3.57 0.67
CA ALA A 135 11.09 3.17 0.12
C ALA A 135 11.36 3.81 -1.26
N GLU A 136 10.31 4.02 -2.05
CA GLU A 136 10.37 4.61 -3.38
C GLU A 136 9.08 5.40 -3.70
N PRO A 137 9.09 6.29 -4.72
CA PRO A 137 7.90 7.04 -5.10
C PRO A 137 6.71 6.13 -5.48
N LEU A 138 5.62 6.18 -4.70
CA LEU A 138 4.40 5.42 -4.98
C LEU A 138 3.59 6.11 -6.09
N ASN A 139 3.53 5.47 -7.26
CA ASN A 139 2.77 5.95 -8.42
C ASN A 139 1.89 4.82 -8.98
N VAL A 140 0.61 4.83 -8.63
CA VAL A 140 -0.32 3.73 -8.95
C VAL A 140 -1.66 4.30 -9.41
N GLU A 141 -2.30 3.64 -10.35
CA GLU A 141 -3.72 3.84 -10.68
C GLU A 141 -4.39 2.47 -10.67
N ALA A 142 -5.51 2.36 -9.98
CA ALA A 142 -6.22 1.09 -9.84
C ALA A 142 -7.73 1.31 -9.73
N LYS A 143 -8.49 0.31 -10.16
CA LYS A 143 -9.94 0.24 -9.97
C LYS A 143 -10.36 -1.20 -9.67
N PRO A 144 -11.50 -1.42 -9.00
CA PRO A 144 -12.03 -2.76 -8.78
C PRO A 144 -12.34 -3.46 -10.11
N ALA A 145 -12.07 -4.77 -10.16
CA ALA A 145 -12.48 -5.62 -11.29
C ALA A 145 -13.98 -5.96 -11.25
N THR A 146 -14.55 -6.06 -10.05
CA THR A 146 -15.96 -6.39 -9.82
C THR A 146 -16.62 -5.31 -8.96
N PRO A 147 -17.92 -5.02 -9.15
CA PRO A 147 -18.62 -3.96 -8.43
C PRO A 147 -18.99 -4.33 -6.99
N LEU A 148 -19.07 -5.63 -6.66
CA LEU A 148 -19.43 -6.12 -5.32
C LEU A 148 -18.28 -6.95 -4.75
N ARG A 149 -17.77 -6.53 -3.59
CA ARG A 149 -16.64 -7.15 -2.89
C ARG A 149 -16.90 -7.01 -1.40
N GLY A 150 -17.09 -8.11 -0.70
CA GLY A 150 -17.52 -8.03 0.68
C GLY A 150 -17.24 -9.27 1.49
N HIS A 151 -17.40 -9.11 2.80
CA HIS A 151 -17.25 -10.17 3.77
C HIS A 151 -18.61 -10.46 4.39
N GLN A 152 -18.89 -11.75 4.57
CA GLN A 152 -20.05 -12.20 5.33
C GLN A 152 -19.64 -12.39 6.79
N LEU A 153 -20.38 -11.77 7.70
CA LEU A 153 -20.16 -11.85 9.14
C LEU A 153 -21.30 -12.67 9.75
N GLY A 154 -20.98 -13.92 10.07
CA GLY A 154 -21.95 -14.91 10.53
C GLY A 154 -22.25 -14.78 12.02
N TYR A 155 -23.54 -14.69 12.34
CA TYR A 155 -24.10 -14.81 13.68
C TYR A 155 -24.50 -16.27 13.91
N ARG A 156 -23.58 -17.15 14.31
CA ARG A 156 -23.88 -18.60 14.44
C ARG A 156 -23.34 -19.17 15.75
N PRO A 157 -23.99 -20.20 16.33
CA PRO A 157 -23.39 -20.95 17.44
C PRO A 157 -22.03 -21.52 17.00
N LYS A 158 -20.97 -21.27 17.78
CA LYS A 158 -19.55 -21.56 17.47
C LYS A 158 -18.81 -20.54 16.58
N THR A 159 -19.34 -19.32 16.46
CA THR A 159 -18.55 -18.20 15.91
C THR A 159 -17.44 -17.80 16.88
N ASN A 160 -16.31 -17.33 16.33
CA ASN A 160 -15.18 -16.80 17.08
C ASN A 160 -15.24 -15.26 17.23
N SER A 161 -16.20 -14.60 16.58
CA SER A 161 -16.25 -13.14 16.50
C SER A 161 -17.45 -12.52 17.21
N TYR A 162 -18.65 -13.10 17.15
CA TYR A 162 -19.85 -12.42 17.68
C TYR A 162 -19.81 -12.15 19.19
N ASP A 163 -19.57 -13.19 19.98
CA ASP A 163 -19.40 -13.14 21.44
C ASP A 163 -17.94 -12.88 21.85
N GLY A 164 -17.00 -13.04 20.90
CA GLY A 164 -15.56 -12.92 21.14
C GLY A 164 -14.94 -11.56 20.81
N PHE A 165 -15.57 -10.72 19.97
CA PHE A 165 -15.01 -9.42 19.58
C PHE A 165 -15.66 -8.29 20.38
N THR A 166 -14.83 -7.37 20.87
CA THR A 166 -15.31 -6.09 21.42
C THR A 166 -15.75 -5.16 20.29
N VAL A 167 -16.40 -4.03 20.64
CA VAL A 167 -16.80 -3.01 19.66
C VAL A 167 -15.58 -2.46 18.91
N GLU A 168 -14.47 -2.26 19.61
CA GLU A 168 -13.22 -1.76 19.04
C GLU A 168 -12.61 -2.78 18.06
N MET A 169 -12.70 -4.07 18.36
CA MET A 169 -12.27 -5.13 17.45
C MET A 169 -13.14 -5.17 16.19
N TRP A 170 -14.45 -5.00 16.33
CA TRP A 170 -15.36 -4.89 15.19
C TRP A 170 -15.06 -3.67 14.34
N GLU A 171 -14.81 -2.52 14.96
CA GLU A 171 -14.44 -1.29 14.28
C GLU A 171 -13.15 -1.48 13.46
N GLN A 172 -12.09 -2.00 14.08
CA GLN A 172 -10.83 -2.25 13.39
C GLN A 172 -11.03 -3.24 12.23
N TYR A 173 -11.75 -4.34 12.44
CA TYR A 173 -12.00 -5.33 11.40
C TYR A 173 -12.77 -4.73 10.20
N ILE A 174 -13.82 -3.94 10.46
CA ILE A 174 -14.60 -3.28 9.41
C ILE A 174 -13.76 -2.22 8.67
N ARG A 175 -12.92 -1.48 9.40
CA ARG A 175 -11.98 -0.51 8.85
C ARG A 175 -10.96 -1.19 7.94
N ASP A 176 -10.38 -2.30 8.37
CA ASP A 176 -9.41 -3.06 7.60
C ASP A 176 -10.00 -3.52 6.27
N ILE A 177 -11.17 -4.17 6.28
CA ILE A 177 -11.79 -4.63 5.02
C ILE A 177 -12.11 -3.47 4.08
N ALA A 178 -12.50 -2.31 4.60
CA ALA A 178 -12.73 -1.10 3.81
C ALA A 178 -11.42 -0.56 3.21
N LEU A 179 -10.33 -0.51 3.98
CA LEU A 179 -9.00 -0.11 3.50
C LEU A 179 -8.46 -1.09 2.45
N TRP A 180 -8.85 -2.36 2.49
CA TRP A 180 -8.57 -3.36 1.45
C TRP A 180 -9.43 -3.24 0.20
N GLY A 181 -10.42 -2.34 0.16
CA GLY A 181 -11.25 -2.11 -1.02
C GLY A 181 -12.58 -2.86 -1.04
N ASN A 182 -13.00 -3.48 0.07
CA ASN A 182 -14.34 -4.05 0.19
C ASN A 182 -15.39 -2.93 0.32
N ASN A 183 -16.56 -3.16 -0.26
CA ASN A 183 -17.68 -2.22 -0.27
C ASN A 183 -19.00 -2.81 0.20
N ALA A 184 -18.99 -4.07 0.65
CA ALA A 184 -20.15 -4.74 1.18
C ALA A 184 -19.82 -5.55 2.44
N ILE A 185 -20.79 -5.59 3.34
CA ILE A 185 -20.80 -6.48 4.49
C ILE A 185 -22.18 -7.14 4.48
N GLU A 186 -22.20 -8.46 4.55
CA GLU A 186 -23.43 -9.23 4.73
C GLU A 186 -23.50 -9.75 6.16
N LEU A 187 -24.60 -9.48 6.84
CA LEU A 187 -24.89 -10.01 8.17
C LEU A 187 -25.88 -11.16 8.01
N ILE A 188 -25.49 -12.37 8.41
CA ILE A 188 -26.39 -13.53 8.40
C ILE A 188 -26.75 -13.92 9.84
N PRO A 189 -28.05 -13.95 10.20
CA PRO A 189 -28.56 -14.54 11.44
C PRO A 189 -28.38 -16.05 11.43
#